data_AF-A0AAE1WZ18-F1
#
_entry.id   AF-A0AAE1WZ18-F1
#
_cell.length_a   1.000
_cell.length_b   1.000
_cell.length_c   1.000
_cell.angle_alpha   90.00
_cell.angle_beta   90.00
_cell.angle_gamma   90.00
#
_symmetry.space_group_name_H-M   'P 1'
#
loop_
_entity.id
_entity.type
_entity.pdbx_description
1 polymer ?
#
loop_
_entity_poly.entity_id
_entity_poly.type
_entity_poly.pdbx_seq_one_letter_code
_entity_poly.pdbx_strand_id
1 'polypeptide(L)'
;MAYNLESLVKILEQILHHPDHHKPIWILDPDKKPLLESLLEKARSLRKFFENSSAVSTVDGIRDLERLVGVASQDAEDILESHLTDQILSAPGGKGFTLSPPNLPELNTRLDSAMEDMKKIMSKIRMAKAQDQDPKTVVVGISEDVDKLLDWLTISQDSKALKIIPIVGMGGIGKSTLARHLYDHSFVVSHFDVRAWSTVSQNYNVRKILLGLLGCVIGELTDEMLKEEDDQLGLRLHQNLKGRRYLIVLDDVWDTKPWDDARRYFPDDGNDSRIVVTTRETKVANYTSSVDSHHHMNLLKDDSSWKLLHQKVFAPQETCTPELEEVGKRIANNCRGLPLAINVIGGLLSQAKRSPESWEQIAKDVSSAVADEEQFLNILSLSYNNLPYHLKPCFLYMGAFPENYEIRASRLVKLWAAEGFLKRVSDKSPEEAAEIYLKALVDRNLIYPSTRA
;
A
#
# COMPACT_ATOMS: atom_id res chain seq x y z
N MET A 1 0.19 24.55 22.75
CA MET A 1 0.40 23.28 22.00
C MET A 1 0.43 23.54 20.50
N ALA A 2 -0.70 23.54 19.77
CA ALA A 2 -0.71 23.91 18.35
C ALA A 2 -0.07 25.29 18.12
N TYR A 3 -0.31 26.24 19.02
CA TYR A 3 0.30 27.57 19.00
C TYR A 3 1.84 27.58 19.04
N ASN A 4 2.48 26.74 19.87
CA ASN A 4 3.95 26.74 20.04
C ASN A 4 4.66 26.12 18.82
N LEU A 5 4.08 25.07 18.23
CA LEU A 5 4.61 24.52 16.98
C LEU A 5 4.38 25.46 15.80
N GLU A 6 3.21 26.10 15.75
CA GLU A 6 2.86 27.09 14.72
C GLU A 6 3.84 28.28 14.73
N SER A 7 4.17 28.77 15.92
CA SER A 7 5.09 29.88 16.13
C SER A 7 6.54 29.47 15.78
N LEU A 8 7.02 28.31 16.26
CA LEU A 8 8.33 27.79 15.92
C LEU A 8 8.52 27.59 14.40
N VAL A 9 7.50 27.01 13.73
CA VAL A 9 7.54 26.83 12.27
C VAL A 9 7.66 28.18 11.56
N LYS A 10 6.92 29.21 12.00
CA LYS A 10 7.02 30.56 11.42
C LYS A 10 8.41 31.18 11.62
N ILE A 11 8.98 31.06 12.82
CA ILE A 11 10.33 31.59 13.12
C ILE A 11 11.38 30.91 12.24
N LEU A 12 11.34 29.58 12.15
CA LEU A 12 12.26 28.80 11.31
C LEU A 12 12.10 29.14 9.82
N GLU A 13 10.86 29.30 9.33
CA GLU A 13 10.60 29.73 7.96
C GLU A 13 11.16 31.13 7.69
N GLN A 14 11.01 32.09 8.62
CA GLN A 14 11.58 33.43 8.48
C GLN A 14 13.12 33.43 8.47
N ILE A 15 13.74 32.57 9.28
CA ILE A 15 15.21 32.45 9.34
C ILE A 15 15.75 31.81 8.06
N LEU A 16 15.08 30.76 7.56
CA LEU A 16 15.52 29.99 6.40
C LEU A 16 15.14 30.64 5.07
N HIS A 17 14.03 31.37 5.02
CA HIS A 17 13.46 31.94 3.81
C HIS A 17 13.24 33.44 4.05
N HIS A 18 14.16 34.26 3.51
CA HIS A 18 14.00 35.70 3.58
C HIS A 18 12.75 36.10 2.79
N PRO A 19 11.87 36.96 3.33
CA PRO A 19 10.83 37.59 2.52
C PRO A 19 11.53 38.42 1.45
N ASP A 20 11.35 38.02 0.19
CA ASP A 20 11.84 38.72 -0.99
C ASP A 20 11.45 40.19 -0.88
N HIS A 21 12.43 41.10 -0.97
CA HIS A 21 12.35 42.46 -1.54
C HIS A 21 13.51 43.38 -1.07
N HIS A 22 14.33 43.01 -0.08
CA HIS A 22 15.54 43.77 0.31
C HIS A 22 16.74 42.85 0.60
N LYS A 23 17.97 43.39 0.47
CA LYS A 23 19.18 42.67 0.89
C LYS A 23 19.01 42.24 2.34
N PRO A 24 19.13 40.94 2.66
CA PRO A 24 18.85 40.47 3.99
C PRO A 24 19.83 41.05 5.01
N ILE A 25 19.31 41.42 6.18
CA ILE A 25 20.07 42.01 7.28
C ILE A 25 21.08 40.99 7.85
N TRP A 26 20.88 39.71 7.60
CA TRP A 26 21.81 38.65 7.98
C TRP A 26 22.03 37.62 6.86
N ILE A 27 23.13 36.89 6.97
CA ILE A 27 23.43 35.69 6.18
C ILE A 27 23.44 34.51 7.16
N LEU A 28 22.70 33.45 6.87
CA LEU A 28 22.70 32.26 7.71
C LEU A 28 24.03 31.50 7.58
N ASP A 29 24.60 31.09 8.71
CA ASP A 29 25.77 30.22 8.76
C ASP A 29 25.50 28.92 7.98
N PRO A 30 26.28 28.62 6.92
CA PRO A 30 26.12 27.42 6.11
C PRO A 30 26.13 26.13 6.92
N ASP A 31 26.91 26.06 8.01
CA ASP A 31 27.03 24.86 8.84
C ASP A 31 25.79 24.64 9.73
N LYS A 32 25.01 25.71 9.98
CA LYS A 32 23.77 25.65 10.78
C LYS A 32 22.53 25.41 9.93
N LYS A 33 22.58 25.73 8.64
CA LYS A 33 21.44 25.60 7.73
C LYS A 33 20.83 24.18 7.71
N PRO A 34 21.59 23.08 7.57
CA PRO A 34 21.01 21.73 7.57
C PRO A 34 20.32 21.39 8.90
N LEU A 35 20.88 21.87 10.02
CA LEU A 35 20.32 21.63 11.35
C LEU A 35 18.99 22.36 11.54
N LEU A 36 18.85 23.58 11.00
CA LEU A 36 17.60 24.36 11.03
C LEU A 36 16.54 23.78 10.09
N GLU A 37 16.94 23.31 8.90
CA GLU A 37 16.05 22.61 7.97
C GLU A 37 15.50 21.33 8.61
N SER A 38 16.36 20.54 9.27
CA SER A 38 15.96 19.36 10.03
C SER A 38 14.97 19.69 11.16
N LEU A 39 15.22 20.78 11.90
CA LEU A 39 14.35 21.25 12.98
C LEU A 39 12.96 21.65 12.46
N LEU A 40 12.91 22.34 11.31
CA LEU A 40 11.68 22.76 10.64
C LEU A 40 10.86 21.55 10.15
N GLU A 41 11.51 20.53 9.59
CA GLU A 41 10.82 19.30 9.16
C GLU A 41 10.20 18.54 10.33
N LYS A 42 10.92 18.40 11.45
CA LYS A 42 10.42 17.75 12.66
C LYS A 42 9.23 18.51 13.24
N ALA A 43 9.33 19.83 13.36
CA ALA A 43 8.26 20.68 13.86
C ALA A 43 6.99 20.58 13.00
N ARG A 44 7.11 20.63 11.67
CA ARG A 44 5.98 20.44 10.74
C ARG A 44 5.34 19.05 10.86
N SER A 45 6.15 18.01 11.00
CA SER A 45 5.67 16.63 11.14
C SER A 45 4.86 16.44 12.42
N LEU A 46 5.37 16.94 13.55
CA LEU A 46 4.68 16.93 14.83
C LEU A 46 3.38 17.75 14.78
N ARG A 47 3.41 18.93 14.13
CA ARG A 47 2.20 19.76 13.96
C ARG A 47 1.12 19.01 13.19
N LYS A 48 1.45 18.44 12.02
CA LYS A 48 0.51 17.67 11.20
C LYS A 48 -0.05 16.46 11.95
N PHE A 49 0.75 15.82 12.80
CA PHE A 49 0.29 14.74 13.66
C PHE A 49 -0.80 15.22 14.65
N PHE A 50 -0.59 16.35 15.32
CA PHE A 50 -1.57 16.89 16.27
C PHE A 50 -2.83 17.46 15.60
N GLU A 51 -2.71 18.09 14.42
CA GLU A 51 -3.84 18.61 13.65
C GLU A 51 -4.80 17.51 13.19
N ASN A 52 -4.25 16.38 12.74
CA ASN A 52 -5.04 15.23 12.27
C ASN A 52 -5.55 14.33 13.41
N SER A 53 -5.20 14.62 14.67
CA SER A 53 -5.44 13.76 15.84
C SER A 53 -6.70 14.07 16.63
N SER A 54 -7.69 14.78 16.06
CA SER A 54 -8.94 15.13 16.76
C SER A 54 -9.74 13.93 17.29
N ALA A 55 -9.39 12.70 16.90
CA ALA A 55 -9.96 11.44 17.38
C ALA A 55 -9.11 10.70 18.45
N VAL A 56 -8.05 11.29 19.00
CA VAL A 56 -6.97 10.54 19.69
C VAL A 56 -6.77 10.96 21.16
N SER A 57 -7.71 11.66 21.78
CA SER A 57 -7.61 12.09 23.19
C SER A 57 -7.57 10.96 24.23
N THR A 58 -7.69 9.69 23.80
CA THR A 58 -7.81 8.50 24.66
C THR A 58 -6.59 7.58 24.63
N VAL A 59 -5.54 7.85 23.85
CA VAL A 59 -4.37 6.97 23.74
C VAL A 59 -3.28 7.33 24.75
N ASP A 60 -2.84 6.32 25.49
CA ASP A 60 -1.85 6.44 26.57
C ASP A 60 -0.48 6.91 26.05
N GLY A 61 0.07 7.95 26.69
CA GLY A 61 1.32 8.61 26.32
C GLY A 61 1.19 9.87 25.44
N ILE A 62 0.00 10.19 24.91
CA ILE A 62 -0.17 11.41 24.10
C ILE A 62 0.09 12.67 24.92
N ARG A 63 -0.41 12.74 26.16
CA ARG A 63 -0.17 13.90 27.03
C ARG A 63 1.31 14.11 27.34
N ASP A 64 2.09 13.03 27.42
CA ASP A 64 3.52 13.09 27.64
C ASP A 64 4.26 13.59 26.40
N LEU A 65 3.87 13.10 25.22
CA LEU A 65 4.36 13.63 23.94
C LEU A 65 3.98 15.11 23.80
N GLU A 66 2.75 15.49 24.14
CA GLU A 66 2.30 16.87 24.09
C GLU A 66 3.19 17.76 24.96
N ARG A 67 3.44 17.34 26.21
CA ARG A 67 4.32 18.06 27.13
C ARG A 67 5.75 18.18 26.60
N LEU A 68 6.31 17.08 26.09
CA LEU A 68 7.68 17.04 25.58
C LEU A 68 7.84 17.96 24.36
N VAL A 69 6.88 17.92 23.44
CA VAL A 69 6.85 18.79 22.25
C VAL A 69 6.67 20.25 22.65
N GLY A 70 5.79 20.54 23.61
CA GLY A 70 5.57 21.90 24.11
C GLY A 70 6.85 22.52 24.69
N VAL A 71 7.57 21.77 25.54
CA VAL A 71 8.84 22.22 26.12
C VAL A 71 9.91 22.39 25.04
N ALA A 72 10.10 21.38 24.18
CA ALA A 72 11.11 21.45 23.12
C ALA A 72 10.85 22.59 22.13
N SER A 73 9.58 22.89 21.84
CA SER A 73 9.22 23.99 20.94
C SER A 73 9.51 25.34 21.60
N GLN A 74 9.11 25.53 22.86
CA GLN A 74 9.38 26.77 23.59
C GLN A 74 10.88 27.04 23.72
N ASP A 75 11.66 26.02 24.10
CA ASP A 75 13.11 26.16 24.22
C ASP A 75 13.76 26.53 22.87
N ALA A 76 13.26 25.95 21.77
CA ALA A 76 13.75 26.28 20.44
C ALA A 76 13.40 27.72 20.05
N GLU A 77 12.17 28.17 20.32
CA GLU A 77 11.75 29.55 20.10
C GLU A 77 12.61 30.53 20.89
N ASP A 78 12.76 30.30 22.21
CA ASP A 78 13.52 31.18 23.11
C ASP A 78 14.98 31.31 22.65
N ILE A 79 15.62 30.21 22.25
CA ILE A 79 17.01 30.21 21.75
C ILE A 79 17.11 30.98 20.42
N LEU A 80 16.19 30.75 19.50
CA LEU A 80 16.21 31.36 18.18
C LEU A 80 15.92 32.86 18.24
N GLU A 81 14.86 33.26 18.96
CA GLU A 81 14.47 34.66 19.09
C GLU A 81 15.46 35.48 19.91
N SER A 82 15.95 34.94 21.04
CA SER A 82 16.96 35.62 21.86
C SER A 82 18.25 35.83 21.07
N HIS A 83 18.73 34.79 20.38
CA HIS A 83 19.94 34.90 19.58
C HIS A 83 19.77 35.87 18.40
N LEU A 84 18.61 35.84 17.71
CA LEU A 84 18.32 36.79 16.65
C LEU A 84 18.31 38.23 17.17
N THR A 85 17.68 38.47 18.31
CA THR A 85 17.59 39.78 18.96
C THR A 85 18.97 40.31 19.36
N ASP A 86 19.80 39.47 20.00
CA ASP A 86 21.16 39.83 20.42
C ASP A 86 22.05 40.20 19.24
N GLN A 87 21.96 39.44 18.14
CA GLN A 87 22.74 39.73 16.92
C GLN A 87 22.28 41.04 16.25
N ILE A 88 20.97 41.32 16.24
CA ILE A 88 20.44 42.59 15.72
C ILE A 88 20.92 43.78 16.57
N LEU A 89 20.87 43.68 17.90
CA LEU A 89 21.28 44.76 18.81
C LEU A 89 22.80 45.01 18.80
N SER A 90 23.59 43.96 18.57
CA SER A 90 25.05 44.05 18.54
C SER A 90 25.64 44.47 17.19
N ALA A 91 24.85 44.50 16.12
CA ALA A 91 25.30 44.90 14.78
C ALA A 91 25.41 46.44 14.63
N PRO A 92 26.63 47.02 14.52
CA PRO A 92 26.79 48.46 14.43
C PRO A 92 26.42 48.99 13.03
N GLY A 93 25.39 49.85 12.96
CA GLY A 93 25.12 50.73 11.83
C GLY A 93 24.53 50.09 10.57
N GLY A 94 23.75 49.02 10.69
CA GLY A 94 23.03 48.41 9.56
C GLY A 94 23.91 47.62 8.58
N LYS A 95 25.12 47.24 9.00
CA LYS A 95 25.94 46.25 8.27
C LYS A 95 25.39 44.85 8.55
N GLY A 96 25.31 44.02 7.50
CA GLY A 96 24.82 42.66 7.63
C GLY A 96 25.72 41.80 8.52
N PHE A 97 25.13 40.84 9.23
CA PHE A 97 25.82 39.92 10.15
C PHE A 97 25.61 38.45 9.76
N THR A 98 26.42 37.54 10.30
CA THR A 98 26.23 36.10 10.12
C THR A 98 25.41 35.55 11.29
N LEU A 99 24.25 34.95 11.02
CA LEU A 99 23.40 34.33 12.03
C LEU A 99 23.85 32.88 12.26
N SER A 100 24.26 32.52 13.48
CA SER A 100 24.70 31.17 13.83
C SER A 100 24.08 30.74 15.17
N PRO A 101 22.82 30.25 15.16
CA PRO A 101 22.12 29.94 16.39
C PRO A 101 22.84 28.85 17.20
N PRO A 102 23.00 29.03 18.53
CA PRO A 102 23.64 28.06 19.39
C PRO A 102 22.71 26.86 19.67
N ASN A 103 23.27 25.78 20.22
CA ASN A 103 22.54 24.63 20.77
C ASN A 103 21.59 23.88 19.81
N LEU A 104 21.65 24.15 18.50
CA LEU A 104 20.86 23.45 17.47
C LEU A 104 20.99 21.91 17.50
N PRO A 105 22.16 21.29 17.80
CA PRO A 105 22.25 19.83 17.93
C PRO A 105 21.43 19.27 19.10
N GLU A 106 21.42 19.96 20.23
CA GLU A 106 20.67 19.54 21.41
C GLU A 106 19.16 19.67 21.17
N LEU A 107 18.73 20.78 20.57
CA LEU A 107 17.33 20.99 20.17
C LEU A 107 16.87 19.93 19.16
N ASN A 108 17.69 19.62 18.17
CA ASN A 108 17.40 18.54 17.23
C ASN A 108 17.21 17.20 17.95
N THR A 109 18.09 16.86 18.89
CA THR A 109 18.01 15.62 19.68
C THR A 109 16.71 15.54 20.49
N ARG A 110 16.24 16.67 21.05
CA ARG A 110 14.97 16.72 21.80
C ARG A 110 13.76 16.47 20.89
N LEU A 111 13.75 17.10 19.70
CA LEU A 111 12.69 16.87 18.70
C LEU A 111 12.78 15.48 18.06
N ASP A 112 13.97 14.87 18.00
CA ASP A 112 14.15 13.47 17.57
C ASP A 112 13.50 12.50 18.58
N SER A 113 13.69 12.73 19.88
CA SER A 113 12.98 11.97 20.92
C SER A 113 11.46 12.14 20.79
N ALA A 114 10.98 13.34 20.49
CA ALA A 114 9.56 13.61 20.26
C ALA A 114 9.03 12.85 19.04
N MET A 115 9.78 12.86 17.94
CA MET A 115 9.43 12.12 16.72
C MET A 115 9.37 10.60 16.98
N GLU A 116 10.27 10.07 17.80
CA GLU A 116 10.27 8.65 18.15
C GLU A 116 9.06 8.26 19.00
N ASP A 117 8.71 9.09 19.99
CA ASP A 117 7.51 8.86 20.79
C ASP A 117 6.22 9.05 19.96
N MET A 118 6.21 9.99 19.01
CA MET A 118 5.15 10.13 18.02
C MET A 118 5.00 8.85 17.19
N LYS A 119 6.09 8.23 16.72
CA LYS A 119 6.05 6.94 16.00
C LYS A 119 5.49 5.81 16.87
N LYS A 120 5.90 5.71 18.14
CA LYS A 120 5.36 4.72 19.10
C LYS A 120 3.87 4.93 19.36
N ILE A 121 3.42 6.17 19.47
CA ILE A 121 1.99 6.47 19.64
C ILE A 121 1.22 6.14 18.37
N MET A 122 1.77 6.46 17.19
CA MET A 122 1.18 6.05 15.91
C MET A 122 1.05 4.54 15.80
N SER A 123 2.05 3.76 16.23
CA SER A 123 1.94 2.29 16.23
C SER A 123 0.88 1.78 17.21
N LYS A 124 0.76 2.37 18.41
CA LYS A 124 -0.35 2.06 19.34
C LYS A 124 -1.73 2.38 18.74
N ILE A 125 -1.88 3.52 18.06
CA ILE A 125 -3.11 3.90 17.37
C ILE A 125 -3.43 2.90 16.25
N ARG A 126 -2.42 2.47 15.48
CA ARG A 126 -2.55 1.43 14.45
C ARG A 126 -3.10 0.13 15.07
N MET A 127 -2.53 -0.33 16.18
CA MET A 127 -2.98 -1.56 16.85
C MET A 127 -4.42 -1.45 17.40
N ALA A 128 -4.80 -0.29 17.96
CA ALA A 128 -6.15 -0.07 18.45
C ALA A 128 -7.20 -0.06 17.31
N LYS A 129 -6.87 0.54 16.15
CA LYS A 129 -7.77 0.56 14.98
C LYS A 129 -7.82 -0.76 14.21
N ALA A 130 -6.77 -1.58 14.29
CA ALA A 130 -6.77 -2.92 13.70
C ALA A 130 -7.80 -3.86 14.37
N GLN A 131 -8.24 -3.56 15.60
CA GLN A 131 -9.32 -4.29 16.28
C GLN A 131 -10.73 -3.90 15.81
N ASP A 132 -10.87 -2.80 15.04
CA ASP A 132 -12.14 -2.22 14.62
C ASP A 132 -12.38 -2.36 13.09
N GLN A 133 -11.62 -3.23 12.40
CA GLN A 133 -11.77 -3.42 10.96
C GLN A 133 -13.00 -4.27 10.58
N ASP A 134 -13.72 -3.76 9.58
CA ASP A 134 -14.75 -4.47 8.80
C ASP A 134 -14.21 -5.85 8.31
N PRO A 135 -14.90 -6.98 8.54
CA PRO A 135 -14.41 -8.35 8.27
C PRO A 135 -14.06 -8.67 6.81
N LYS A 136 -14.17 -7.73 5.88
CA LYS A 136 -13.85 -7.95 4.47
C LYS A 136 -12.34 -7.79 4.26
N THR A 137 -11.64 -8.92 4.40
CA THR A 137 -10.19 -9.14 4.13
C THR A 137 -9.24 -8.92 5.31
N VAL A 138 -9.34 -9.77 6.34
CA VAL A 138 -8.23 -9.97 7.29
C VAL A 138 -7.04 -10.52 6.51
N VAL A 139 -6.04 -9.68 6.24
CA VAL A 139 -4.81 -10.11 5.57
C VAL A 139 -3.85 -10.67 6.62
N VAL A 140 -3.47 -11.94 6.46
CA VAL A 140 -2.68 -12.68 7.46
C VAL A 140 -1.19 -12.60 7.13
N GLY A 141 -0.36 -12.35 8.15
CA GLY A 141 1.10 -12.52 8.05
C GLY A 141 1.86 -11.39 7.35
N ILE A 142 1.21 -10.25 7.07
CA ILE A 142 1.85 -9.09 6.41
C ILE A 142 2.03 -7.86 7.31
N SER A 143 1.74 -7.96 8.61
CA SER A 143 1.74 -6.80 9.52
C SER A 143 3.09 -6.07 9.56
N GLU A 144 4.19 -6.83 9.63
CA GLU A 144 5.55 -6.27 9.64
C GLU A 144 5.87 -5.54 8.32
N ASP A 145 5.45 -6.11 7.19
CA ASP A 145 5.65 -5.51 5.86
C ASP A 145 4.83 -4.23 5.70
N VAL A 146 3.59 -4.24 6.19
CA VAL A 146 2.70 -3.08 6.21
C VAL A 146 3.33 -1.96 7.02
N ASP A 147 3.77 -2.22 8.25
CA ASP A 147 4.37 -1.18 9.10
C ASP A 147 5.61 -0.56 8.46
N LYS A 148 6.51 -1.41 7.92
CA LYS A 148 7.71 -0.96 7.22
C LYS A 148 7.38 -0.07 6.01
N LEU A 149 6.43 -0.48 5.18
CA LEU A 149 6.05 0.27 3.98
C LEU A 149 5.23 1.52 4.28
N LEU A 150 4.41 1.51 5.33
CA LEU A 150 3.73 2.71 5.83
C LEU A 150 4.74 3.79 6.21
N ASP A 151 5.83 3.39 6.86
CA ASP A 151 6.89 4.32 7.24
C ASP A 151 7.60 4.89 6.00
N TRP A 152 7.89 4.06 5.00
CA TRP A 152 8.46 4.53 3.72
C TRP A 152 7.53 5.49 2.95
N LEU A 153 6.22 5.26 3.05
CA LEU A 153 5.21 6.08 2.40
C LEU A 153 4.97 7.41 3.12
N THR A 154 4.97 7.43 4.45
CA THR A 154 4.41 8.55 5.23
C THR A 154 5.43 9.33 6.04
N ILE A 155 6.59 8.75 6.33
CA ILE A 155 7.64 9.42 7.09
C ILE A 155 8.59 10.08 6.09
N SER A 156 8.68 11.41 6.14
CA SER A 156 9.68 12.16 5.38
C SER A 156 11.05 11.70 5.85
N GLN A 157 11.85 11.17 4.93
CA GLN A 157 13.30 11.05 5.17
C GLN A 157 13.96 12.35 4.66
N ASP A 158 15.26 12.49 4.82
CA ASP A 158 16.07 13.71 4.59
C ASP A 158 15.92 14.40 3.21
N SER A 159 15.14 13.84 2.27
CA SER A 159 14.79 14.42 0.98
C SER A 159 13.30 14.27 0.66
N LYS A 160 12.68 15.39 0.30
CA LYS A 160 11.28 15.48 -0.16
C LYS A 160 11.07 15.15 -1.64
N ALA A 161 12.13 14.76 -2.35
CA ALA A 161 12.05 14.35 -3.74
C ALA A 161 11.07 13.17 -3.91
N LEU A 162 10.54 13.03 -5.13
CA LEU A 162 9.73 11.89 -5.51
C LEU A 162 10.49 10.58 -5.28
N LYS A 163 9.88 9.65 -4.54
CA LYS A 163 10.45 8.33 -4.29
C LYS A 163 9.62 7.23 -4.94
N ILE A 164 10.33 6.25 -5.50
CA ILE A 164 9.75 5.04 -6.05
C ILE A 164 9.98 3.91 -5.04
N ILE A 165 8.93 3.13 -4.77
CA ILE A 165 8.93 2.01 -3.84
C ILE A 165 8.51 0.74 -4.58
N PRO A 166 9.47 -0.03 -5.10
CA PRO A 166 9.18 -1.30 -5.73
C PRO A 166 8.87 -2.39 -4.70
N ILE A 167 7.77 -3.12 -4.89
CA ILE A 167 7.38 -4.33 -4.17
C ILE A 167 7.60 -5.53 -5.10
N VAL A 168 8.52 -6.41 -4.75
CA VAL A 168 9.06 -7.46 -5.60
C VAL A 168 8.77 -8.84 -5.03
N GLY A 169 8.45 -9.80 -5.89
CA GLY A 169 8.26 -11.19 -5.48
C GLY A 169 7.54 -12.01 -6.54
N MET A 170 7.56 -13.33 -6.38
CA MET A 170 6.97 -14.27 -7.35
C MET A 170 5.45 -14.09 -7.56
N GLY A 171 4.91 -14.74 -8.59
CA GLY A 171 3.46 -14.79 -8.82
C GLY A 171 2.71 -15.39 -7.63
N GLY A 172 1.54 -14.84 -7.28
CA GLY A 172 0.70 -15.37 -6.21
C GLY A 172 1.18 -15.10 -4.77
N ILE A 173 2.30 -14.40 -4.58
CA ILE A 173 2.85 -14.09 -3.25
C ILE A 173 2.09 -13.00 -2.49
N GLY A 174 1.20 -12.25 -3.16
CA GLY A 174 0.38 -11.22 -2.51
C GLY A 174 0.85 -9.77 -2.65
N LYS A 175 1.74 -9.45 -3.59
CA LYS A 175 2.21 -8.06 -3.85
C LYS A 175 1.07 -7.05 -4.01
N SER A 176 0.13 -7.32 -4.91
CA SER A 176 -1.02 -6.46 -5.18
C SER A 176 -1.94 -6.36 -3.97
N THR A 177 -2.03 -7.42 -3.17
CA THR A 177 -2.78 -7.43 -1.91
C THR A 177 -2.15 -6.48 -0.88
N LEU A 178 -0.83 -6.55 -0.70
CA LEU A 178 -0.09 -5.65 0.19
C LEU A 178 -0.20 -4.19 -0.27
N ALA A 179 0.02 -3.93 -1.55
CA ALA A 179 -0.10 -2.60 -2.14
C ALA A 179 -1.52 -2.03 -1.97
N ARG A 180 -2.56 -2.84 -2.15
CA ARG A 180 -3.96 -2.43 -1.94
C ARG A 180 -4.24 -2.13 -0.48
N HIS A 181 -3.78 -2.99 0.43
CA HIS A 181 -3.92 -2.75 1.87
C HIS A 181 -3.27 -1.43 2.31
N LEU A 182 -2.08 -1.12 1.77
CA LEU A 182 -1.41 0.17 2.00
C LEU A 182 -2.17 1.34 1.37
N TYR A 183 -2.63 1.19 0.13
CA TYR A 183 -3.36 2.23 -0.60
C TYR A 183 -4.60 2.68 0.19
N ASP A 184 -5.37 1.74 0.74
CA ASP A 184 -6.58 2.01 1.53
C ASP A 184 -6.32 2.30 3.01
N HIS A 185 -5.06 2.22 3.46
CA HIS A 185 -4.71 2.43 4.85
C HIS A 185 -5.02 3.86 5.28
N SER A 186 -5.66 4.06 6.45
CA SER A 186 -6.16 5.37 6.88
C SER A 186 -5.07 6.46 6.94
N PHE A 187 -3.85 6.11 7.33
CA PHE A 187 -2.70 7.03 7.33
C PHE A 187 -2.25 7.42 5.93
N VAL A 188 -2.31 6.51 4.95
CA VAL A 188 -2.01 6.81 3.55
C VAL A 188 -3.09 7.71 2.98
N VAL A 189 -4.36 7.38 3.24
CA VAL A 189 -5.52 8.19 2.83
C VAL A 189 -5.41 9.64 3.34
N SER A 190 -5.00 9.85 4.60
CA SER A 190 -4.87 11.19 5.17
C SER A 190 -3.56 11.91 4.83
N HIS A 191 -2.54 11.17 4.38
CA HIS A 191 -1.23 11.75 4.09
C HIS A 191 -1.14 12.36 2.69
N PHE A 192 -1.75 11.73 1.68
CA PHE A 192 -1.67 12.11 0.27
C PHE A 192 -2.92 12.85 -0.21
N ASP A 193 -2.73 13.98 -0.90
CA ASP A 193 -3.82 14.79 -1.47
C ASP A 193 -4.48 14.10 -2.68
N VAL A 194 -3.73 13.24 -3.36
CA VAL A 194 -4.16 12.46 -4.52
C VAL A 194 -3.68 11.03 -4.38
N ARG A 195 -4.54 10.07 -4.68
CA ARG A 195 -4.16 8.67 -4.79
C ARG A 195 -4.68 8.11 -6.10
N ALA A 196 -3.84 7.46 -6.88
CA ALA A 196 -4.24 6.85 -8.15
C ALA A 196 -3.65 5.45 -8.30
N TRP A 197 -4.40 4.57 -8.96
CA TRP A 197 -4.01 3.18 -9.16
C TRP A 197 -4.24 2.78 -10.62
N SER A 198 -3.27 2.10 -11.22
CA SER A 198 -3.47 1.41 -12.49
C SER A 198 -2.75 0.07 -12.51
N THR A 199 -3.42 -0.94 -13.02
CA THR A 199 -2.80 -2.25 -13.31
C THR A 199 -2.24 -2.25 -14.73
N VAL A 200 -1.01 -2.72 -14.89
CA VAL A 200 -0.27 -2.80 -16.15
C VAL A 200 -0.37 -4.23 -16.66
N SER A 201 -0.92 -4.43 -17.86
CA SER A 201 -0.96 -5.75 -18.51
C SER A 201 0.37 -6.06 -19.20
N GLN A 202 0.66 -7.34 -19.47
CA GLN A 202 1.84 -7.74 -20.26
C GLN A 202 1.82 -7.10 -21.65
N ASN A 203 0.67 -7.20 -22.33
CA ASN A 203 0.37 -6.43 -23.53
C ASN A 203 -0.09 -5.03 -23.13
N TYR A 204 0.81 -4.24 -22.56
CA TYR A 204 0.46 -2.94 -21.99
C TYR A 204 -0.01 -1.96 -23.08
N ASN A 205 -0.83 -1.00 -22.66
CA ASN A 205 -1.25 0.12 -23.48
C ASN A 205 -1.18 1.38 -22.61
N VAL A 206 -0.34 2.34 -22.98
CA VAL A 206 -0.10 3.55 -22.17
C VAL A 206 -1.41 4.33 -21.95
N ARG A 207 -2.29 4.38 -22.95
CA ARG A 207 -3.61 4.99 -22.84
C ARG A 207 -4.42 4.39 -21.69
N LYS A 208 -4.43 3.07 -21.55
CA LYS A 208 -5.17 2.40 -20.47
C LYS A 208 -4.60 2.77 -19.10
N ILE A 209 -3.27 2.90 -19.00
CA ILE A 209 -2.62 3.35 -17.77
C ILE A 209 -3.06 4.77 -17.43
N LEU A 210 -2.94 5.70 -18.39
CA LEU A 210 -3.29 7.11 -18.20
C LEU A 210 -4.77 7.30 -17.84
N LEU A 211 -5.68 6.60 -18.54
CA LEU A 211 -7.12 6.65 -18.24
C LEU A 211 -7.44 6.04 -16.88
N GLY A 212 -6.78 4.94 -16.49
CA GLY A 212 -6.93 4.34 -15.16
C GLY A 212 -6.53 5.32 -14.06
N LEU A 213 -5.36 5.95 -14.21
CA LEU A 213 -4.89 6.95 -13.25
C LEU A 213 -5.79 8.18 -13.22
N LEU A 214 -6.14 8.76 -14.38
CA LEU A 214 -7.03 9.91 -14.46
C LEU A 214 -8.39 9.62 -13.82
N GLY A 215 -8.97 8.45 -14.04
CA GLY A 215 -10.23 8.04 -13.42
C GLY A 215 -10.18 8.11 -11.89
N CYS A 216 -9.05 7.74 -11.27
CA CYS A 216 -8.87 7.92 -9.83
C CYS A 216 -8.74 9.39 -9.41
N VAL A 217 -8.08 10.23 -10.22
CA VAL A 217 -7.76 11.62 -9.85
C VAL A 217 -8.94 12.56 -10.05
N ILE A 218 -9.72 12.38 -11.11
CA ILE A 218 -10.82 13.27 -11.49
C ILE A 218 -12.22 12.66 -11.31
N GLY A 219 -12.30 11.34 -11.03
CA GLY A 219 -13.55 10.61 -10.88
C GLY A 219 -14.13 10.15 -12.22
N GLU A 220 -14.92 11.00 -12.87
CA GLU A 220 -15.57 10.66 -14.14
C GLU A 220 -14.78 11.16 -15.35
N LEU A 221 -14.45 10.23 -16.25
CA LEU A 221 -13.83 10.53 -17.54
C LEU A 221 -14.90 10.98 -18.54
N THR A 222 -14.68 12.08 -19.24
CA THR A 222 -15.62 12.56 -20.27
C THR A 222 -15.39 11.88 -21.63
N ASP A 223 -16.43 11.81 -22.46
CA ASP A 223 -16.33 11.29 -23.83
C ASP A 223 -15.31 12.06 -24.70
N GLU A 224 -15.09 13.33 -24.40
CA GLU A 224 -14.07 14.16 -25.06
C GLU A 224 -12.68 13.69 -24.69
N MET A 225 -12.41 13.45 -23.39
CA MET A 225 -11.14 12.91 -22.92
C MET A 225 -10.86 11.53 -23.52
N LEU A 226 -11.88 10.69 -23.69
CA LEU A 226 -11.73 9.38 -24.32
C LEU A 226 -11.33 9.45 -25.80
N LYS A 227 -11.38 10.63 -26.43
CA LYS A 227 -10.94 10.88 -27.81
C LYS A 227 -9.60 11.63 -27.90
N GLU A 228 -9.11 12.18 -26.79
CA GLU A 228 -7.81 12.87 -26.71
C GLU A 228 -6.65 11.93 -27.06
N GLU A 229 -5.56 12.48 -27.58
CA GLU A 229 -4.32 11.72 -27.79
C GLU A 229 -3.64 11.39 -26.45
N ASP A 230 -2.81 10.36 -26.43
CA ASP A 230 -2.18 9.87 -25.19
C ASP A 230 -1.32 10.94 -24.51
N ASP A 231 -0.64 11.81 -25.28
CA ASP A 231 0.13 12.92 -24.73
C ASP A 231 -0.74 14.00 -24.07
N GLN A 232 -1.94 14.24 -24.59
CA GLN A 232 -2.90 15.17 -23.99
C GLN A 232 -3.43 14.61 -22.67
N LEU A 233 -3.78 13.32 -22.64
CA LEU A 233 -4.17 12.62 -21.41
C LEU A 233 -3.05 12.69 -20.36
N GLY A 234 -1.81 12.45 -20.78
CA GLY A 234 -0.64 12.51 -19.90
C GLY A 234 -0.38 13.91 -19.36
N LEU A 235 -0.51 14.95 -20.20
CA LEU A 235 -0.41 16.35 -19.76
C LEU A 235 -1.51 16.70 -18.75
N ARG A 236 -2.73 16.22 -18.98
CA ARG A 236 -3.85 16.43 -18.05
C ARG A 236 -3.57 15.76 -16.72
N LEU A 237 -3.05 14.54 -16.72
CA LEU A 237 -2.64 13.83 -15.51
C LEU A 237 -1.57 14.64 -14.76
N HIS A 238 -0.52 15.08 -15.47
CA HIS A 238 0.54 15.92 -14.91
C HIS A 238 -0.01 17.18 -14.23
N GLN A 239 -0.91 17.92 -14.90
CA GLN A 239 -1.52 19.13 -14.36
C GLN A 239 -2.33 18.87 -13.07
N ASN A 240 -3.01 17.72 -12.98
CA ASN A 240 -3.78 17.37 -11.79
C ASN A 240 -2.90 16.88 -10.62
N LEU A 241 -1.68 16.43 -10.89
CA LEU A 241 -0.70 16.02 -9.88
C LEU A 241 0.17 17.17 -9.39
N LYS A 242 0.43 18.16 -10.26
CA LYS A 242 1.36 19.26 -10.00
C LYS A 242 0.99 20.04 -8.74
N GLY A 243 1.99 20.24 -7.87
CA GLY A 243 1.88 20.94 -6.59
C GLY A 243 1.17 20.14 -5.49
N ARG A 244 0.62 18.96 -5.79
CA ARG A 244 -0.12 18.11 -4.83
C ARG A 244 0.72 16.91 -4.44
N ARG A 245 0.65 16.51 -3.17
CA ARG A 245 1.32 15.30 -2.71
C ARG A 245 0.53 14.09 -3.18
N TYR A 246 1.08 13.32 -4.10
CA TYR A 246 0.39 12.17 -4.68
C TYR A 246 1.01 10.83 -4.32
N LEU A 247 0.16 9.80 -4.26
CA LEU A 247 0.55 8.40 -4.30
C LEU A 247 0.02 7.78 -5.59
N ILE A 248 0.91 7.25 -6.43
CA ILE A 248 0.54 6.46 -7.61
C ILE A 248 0.93 5.01 -7.37
N VAL A 249 0.04 4.08 -7.69
CA VAL A 249 0.36 2.65 -7.73
C VAL A 249 0.30 2.15 -9.16
N LEU A 250 1.42 1.63 -9.65
CA LEU A 250 1.52 0.87 -10.90
C LEU A 250 1.66 -0.60 -10.56
N ASP A 251 0.56 -1.34 -10.70
CA ASP A 251 0.45 -2.73 -10.30
C ASP A 251 0.79 -3.68 -11.47
N ASP A 252 1.59 -4.71 -11.19
CA ASP A 252 2.01 -5.79 -12.08
C ASP A 252 2.81 -5.30 -13.31
N VAL A 253 3.87 -4.52 -13.08
CA VAL A 253 4.76 -4.03 -14.17
C VAL A 253 5.74 -5.13 -14.61
N TRP A 254 5.72 -5.48 -15.90
CA TRP A 254 6.51 -6.57 -16.48
C TRP A 254 7.83 -6.14 -17.15
N ASP A 255 7.94 -4.87 -17.56
CA ASP A 255 9.12 -4.33 -18.24
C ASP A 255 9.34 -2.84 -17.91
N THR A 256 10.49 -2.28 -18.27
CA THR A 256 10.85 -0.89 -17.99
C THR A 256 10.11 0.11 -18.87
N LYS A 257 9.73 -0.29 -20.09
CA LYS A 257 9.07 0.60 -21.05
C LYS A 257 7.70 1.14 -20.59
N PRO A 258 6.76 0.32 -20.07
CA PRO A 258 5.53 0.85 -19.47
C PRO A 258 5.79 1.88 -18.36
N TRP A 259 6.85 1.68 -17.59
CA TRP A 259 7.27 2.62 -16.56
C TRP A 259 7.76 3.93 -17.17
N ASP A 260 8.66 3.90 -18.15
CA ASP A 260 9.21 5.09 -18.81
C ASP A 260 8.11 5.93 -19.47
N ASP A 261 7.20 5.26 -20.17
CA ASP A 261 6.08 5.89 -20.88
C ASP A 261 5.10 6.59 -19.90
N ALA A 262 4.93 6.06 -18.68
CA ALA A 262 4.07 6.66 -17.65
C ALA A 262 4.81 7.73 -16.81
N ARG A 263 6.05 7.45 -16.40
CA ARG A 263 6.87 8.25 -15.48
C ARG A 263 7.07 9.68 -15.96
N ARG A 264 7.15 9.89 -17.28
CA ARG A 264 7.31 11.21 -17.91
C ARG A 264 6.22 12.21 -17.56
N TYR A 265 5.05 11.75 -17.14
CA TYR A 265 3.93 12.61 -16.75
C TYR A 265 3.86 12.90 -15.25
N PHE A 266 4.69 12.27 -14.42
CA PHE A 266 4.64 12.43 -12.96
C PHE A 266 5.57 13.58 -12.51
N PRO A 267 5.04 14.70 -11.97
CA PRO A 267 5.88 15.80 -11.52
C PRO A 267 6.68 15.44 -10.27
N ASP A 268 7.91 15.91 -10.17
CA ASP A 268 8.70 15.88 -8.93
C ASP A 268 8.82 17.31 -8.40
N ASP A 269 7.86 17.70 -7.56
CA ASP A 269 7.78 19.05 -6.98
C ASP A 269 8.44 19.13 -5.60
N GLY A 270 9.20 18.11 -5.18
CA GLY A 270 9.82 18.08 -3.84
C GLY A 270 8.80 18.12 -2.70
N ASN A 271 7.65 17.46 -2.88
CA ASN A 271 6.50 17.55 -1.97
C ASN A 271 6.13 16.22 -1.28
N ASP A 272 7.08 15.29 -1.21
CA ASP A 272 6.92 13.93 -0.66
C ASP A 272 5.96 13.02 -1.43
N SER A 273 5.79 13.24 -2.73
CA SER A 273 5.06 12.30 -3.56
C SER A 273 5.76 10.94 -3.62
N ARG A 274 4.96 9.87 -3.81
CA ARG A 274 5.43 8.48 -3.82
C ARG A 274 4.83 7.73 -5.00
N ILE A 275 5.60 6.81 -5.57
CA ILE A 275 5.10 5.84 -6.56
C ILE A 275 5.40 4.43 -6.05
N VAL A 276 4.38 3.59 -5.93
CA VAL A 276 4.55 2.16 -5.63
C VAL A 276 4.47 1.40 -6.94
N VAL A 277 5.46 0.52 -7.17
CA VAL A 277 5.47 -0.38 -8.33
C VAL A 277 5.42 -1.80 -7.80
N THR A 278 4.45 -2.61 -8.21
CA THR A 278 4.49 -4.05 -7.93
C THR A 278 5.02 -4.79 -9.15
N THR A 279 5.95 -5.72 -8.96
CA THR A 279 6.56 -6.47 -10.07
C THR A 279 7.06 -7.83 -9.65
N ARG A 280 7.12 -8.76 -10.60
CA ARG A 280 7.81 -10.05 -10.44
C ARG A 280 9.29 -9.95 -10.81
N GLU A 281 9.64 -8.92 -11.55
CA GLU A 281 10.91 -8.79 -12.24
C GLU A 281 11.87 -7.93 -11.43
N THR A 282 12.88 -8.54 -10.82
CA THR A 282 13.93 -7.81 -10.08
C THR A 282 14.61 -6.76 -10.95
N LYS A 283 14.73 -7.00 -12.27
CA LYS A 283 15.25 -6.02 -13.24
C LYS A 283 14.43 -4.73 -13.26
N VAL A 284 13.10 -4.82 -13.18
CA VAL A 284 12.20 -3.65 -13.19
C VAL A 284 12.33 -2.91 -11.87
N ALA A 285 12.37 -3.64 -10.75
CA ALA A 285 12.56 -3.02 -9.44
C ALA A 285 13.84 -2.19 -9.39
N ASN A 286 14.97 -2.80 -9.74
CA ASN A 286 16.28 -2.13 -9.78
C ASN A 286 16.30 -0.94 -10.73
N TYR A 287 15.60 -1.02 -11.87
CA TYR A 287 15.54 0.07 -12.85
C TYR A 287 14.73 1.26 -12.33
N THR A 288 13.60 0.98 -11.68
CA THR A 288 12.65 2.03 -11.23
C THR A 288 13.06 2.72 -9.95
N SER A 289 13.93 2.10 -9.15
CA SER A 289 14.26 2.62 -7.83
C SER A 289 15.32 3.70 -7.86
N SER A 290 15.11 4.71 -7.03
CA SER A 290 16.07 5.80 -6.80
C SER A 290 17.07 5.49 -5.67
N VAL A 291 16.85 4.42 -4.90
CA VAL A 291 17.65 4.00 -3.73
C VAL A 291 17.69 2.46 -3.71
N ASP A 292 18.74 1.81 -3.19
CA ASP A 292 18.89 0.34 -3.10
C ASP A 292 17.83 -0.39 -2.21
N SER A 293 16.65 0.18 -2.01
CA SER A 293 15.62 -0.28 -1.09
C SER A 293 14.33 -0.67 -1.81
N HIS A 294 14.31 -1.83 -2.48
CA HIS A 294 13.06 -2.50 -2.85
C HIS A 294 12.53 -3.31 -1.68
N HIS A 295 11.21 -3.48 -1.59
CA HIS A 295 10.61 -4.40 -0.65
C HIS A 295 10.46 -5.78 -1.28
N HIS A 296 11.21 -6.76 -0.80
CA HIS A 296 11.07 -8.16 -1.20
C HIS A 296 10.02 -8.85 -0.34
N MET A 297 8.97 -9.34 -0.97
CA MET A 297 7.94 -10.15 -0.33
C MET A 297 8.53 -11.47 0.15
N ASN A 298 8.23 -11.82 1.39
CA ASN A 298 8.57 -13.13 1.96
C ASN A 298 7.39 -14.09 1.83
N LEU A 299 7.69 -15.40 1.81
CA LEU A 299 6.67 -16.43 1.97
C LEU A 299 6.10 -16.39 3.38
N LEU A 300 4.84 -16.81 3.54
CA LEU A 300 4.21 -16.90 4.85
C LEU A 300 4.92 -17.94 5.73
N LYS A 301 5.11 -17.58 7.00
CA LYS A 301 5.52 -18.52 8.05
C LYS A 301 4.44 -19.58 8.26
N ASP A 302 4.80 -20.76 8.76
CA ASP A 302 3.89 -21.90 8.96
C ASP A 302 2.62 -21.52 9.73
N ASP A 303 2.74 -20.79 10.84
CA ASP A 303 1.59 -20.34 11.64
C ASP A 303 0.64 -19.42 10.85
N SER A 304 1.20 -18.53 10.03
CA SER A 304 0.42 -17.63 9.18
C SER A 304 -0.23 -18.40 8.03
N SER A 305 0.45 -19.42 7.50
CA SER A 305 -0.07 -20.29 6.46
C SER A 305 -1.26 -21.10 6.95
N TRP A 306 -1.15 -21.70 8.14
CA TRP A 306 -2.26 -22.40 8.78
C TRP A 306 -3.41 -21.45 9.08
N LYS A 307 -3.14 -20.27 9.65
CA LYS A 307 -4.18 -19.27 9.95
C LYS A 307 -4.94 -18.85 8.69
N LEU A 308 -4.24 -18.63 7.58
CA LEU A 308 -4.87 -18.32 6.28
C LEU A 308 -5.72 -19.49 5.79
N LEU A 309 -5.20 -20.73 5.83
CA LEU A 309 -5.94 -21.92 5.41
C LEU A 309 -7.20 -22.11 6.25
N HIS A 310 -7.07 -22.00 7.58
CA HIS A 310 -8.16 -22.14 8.52
C HIS A 310 -9.29 -21.13 8.21
N GLN A 311 -8.96 -19.87 7.96
CA GLN A 311 -9.94 -18.84 7.59
C GLN A 311 -10.68 -19.13 6.27
N LYS A 312 -10.09 -19.93 5.38
CA LYS A 312 -10.71 -20.32 4.11
C LYS A 312 -11.62 -21.55 4.23
N VAL A 313 -11.39 -22.38 5.23
CA VAL A 313 -12.09 -23.67 5.39
C VAL A 313 -13.18 -23.61 6.46
N PHE A 314 -12.99 -22.80 7.50
CA PHE A 314 -13.85 -22.72 8.67
C PHE A 314 -14.50 -21.34 8.80
N ALA A 315 -15.76 -21.31 9.24
CA ALA A 315 -16.38 -20.06 9.66
C ALA A 315 -15.71 -19.50 10.94
N PRO A 316 -15.77 -18.20 11.22
CA PRO A 316 -15.06 -17.58 12.36
C PRO A 316 -15.35 -18.19 13.74
N GLN A 317 -16.53 -18.79 13.91
CA GLN A 317 -17.00 -19.41 15.16
C GLN A 317 -16.94 -20.95 15.13
N GLU A 318 -16.45 -21.53 14.04
CA GLU A 318 -16.42 -22.97 13.84
C GLU A 318 -15.13 -23.55 14.41
N THR A 319 -15.25 -24.55 15.29
CA THR A 319 -14.09 -25.19 15.93
C THR A 319 -13.56 -26.33 15.07
N CYS A 320 -12.27 -26.28 14.74
CA CYS A 320 -11.55 -27.40 14.14
C CYS A 320 -11.24 -28.45 15.20
N THR A 321 -11.48 -29.74 14.91
CA THR A 321 -11.05 -30.81 15.84
C THR A 321 -9.53 -30.94 15.81
N PRO A 322 -8.89 -31.38 16.91
CA PRO A 322 -7.43 -31.53 16.97
C PRO A 322 -6.87 -32.43 15.85
N GLU A 323 -7.59 -33.49 15.48
CA GLU A 323 -7.17 -34.42 14.43
C GLU A 323 -7.19 -33.75 13.05
N LEU A 324 -8.21 -32.93 12.76
CA LEU A 324 -8.28 -32.17 11.51
C LEU A 324 -7.26 -31.02 11.49
N GLU A 325 -6.97 -30.41 12.65
CA GLU A 325 -5.98 -29.35 12.77
C GLU A 325 -4.57 -29.87 12.44
N GLU A 326 -4.22 -31.07 12.91
CA GLU A 326 -2.92 -31.69 12.63
C GLU A 326 -2.72 -31.92 11.12
N VAL A 327 -3.71 -32.53 10.46
CA VAL A 327 -3.66 -32.77 9.01
C VAL A 327 -3.70 -31.44 8.25
N GLY A 328 -4.51 -30.49 8.70
CA GLY A 328 -4.62 -29.15 8.12
C GLY A 328 -3.31 -28.36 8.14
N LYS A 329 -2.58 -28.38 9.26
CA LYS A 329 -1.25 -27.78 9.38
C LYS A 329 -0.26 -28.42 8.41
N ARG A 330 -0.25 -29.75 8.29
CA ARG A 330 0.59 -30.45 7.30
C ARG A 330 0.27 -30.01 5.87
N ILE A 331 -1.02 -29.90 5.52
CA ILE A 331 -1.44 -29.42 4.20
C ILE A 331 -0.98 -27.97 3.96
N ALA A 332 -1.13 -27.08 4.95
CA ALA A 332 -0.69 -25.70 4.85
C ALA A 332 0.83 -25.61 4.63
N ASN A 333 1.60 -26.39 5.38
CA ASN A 333 3.05 -26.45 5.25
C ASN A 333 3.50 -26.98 3.88
N ASN A 334 2.76 -27.93 3.32
CA ASN A 334 3.01 -28.42 1.95
C ASN A 334 2.79 -27.33 0.89
N CYS A 335 2.03 -26.27 1.17
CA CYS A 335 1.88 -25.12 0.28
C CYS A 335 3.09 -24.16 0.32
N ARG A 336 4.10 -24.44 1.17
CA ARG A 336 5.37 -23.70 1.32
C ARG A 336 5.20 -22.19 1.47
N GLY A 337 4.16 -21.78 2.21
CA GLY A 337 3.93 -20.37 2.52
C GLY A 337 3.45 -19.49 1.37
N LEU A 338 3.11 -20.05 0.20
CA LEU A 338 2.59 -19.26 -0.93
C LEU A 338 1.08 -18.98 -0.74
N PRO A 339 0.64 -17.72 -0.54
CA PRO A 339 -0.76 -17.41 -0.22
C PRO A 339 -1.76 -17.90 -1.27
N LEU A 340 -1.43 -17.79 -2.57
CA LEU A 340 -2.30 -18.24 -3.63
C LEU A 340 -2.49 -19.76 -3.63
N ALA A 341 -1.43 -20.54 -3.37
CA ALA A 341 -1.52 -21.98 -3.21
C ALA A 341 -2.43 -22.36 -2.03
N ILE A 342 -2.22 -21.71 -0.89
CA ILE A 342 -3.02 -21.92 0.33
C ILE A 342 -4.50 -21.64 0.06
N ASN A 343 -4.82 -20.54 -0.64
CA ASN A 343 -6.20 -20.19 -0.98
C ASN A 343 -6.85 -21.24 -1.89
N VAL A 344 -6.14 -21.73 -2.90
CA VAL A 344 -6.62 -22.76 -3.83
C VAL A 344 -6.89 -24.06 -3.09
N ILE A 345 -5.99 -24.49 -2.21
CA ILE A 345 -6.16 -25.69 -1.39
C ILE A 345 -7.27 -25.51 -0.35
N GLY A 346 -7.41 -24.32 0.25
CA GLY A 346 -8.54 -24.00 1.12
C GLY A 346 -9.88 -24.10 0.40
N GLY A 347 -9.93 -23.68 -0.87
CA GLY A 347 -11.09 -23.87 -1.74
C GLY A 347 -11.41 -25.35 -1.95
N LEU A 348 -10.40 -26.18 -2.22
CA LEU A 348 -10.57 -27.63 -2.34
C LEU A 348 -11.06 -28.28 -1.03
N LEU A 349 -10.44 -27.93 0.10
CA LEU A 349 -10.80 -28.45 1.42
C LEU A 349 -12.20 -28.04 1.87
N SER A 350 -12.64 -26.82 1.53
CA SER A 350 -14.00 -26.36 1.84
C SER A 350 -15.10 -27.22 1.21
N GLN A 351 -14.78 -27.91 0.11
CA GLN A 351 -15.69 -28.79 -0.62
C GLN A 351 -15.51 -30.27 -0.26
N ALA A 352 -14.43 -30.60 0.46
CA ALA A 352 -14.13 -31.97 0.87
C ALA A 352 -14.94 -32.37 2.10
N LYS A 353 -15.07 -33.68 2.32
CA LYS A 353 -15.63 -34.18 3.58
C LYS A 353 -14.71 -33.77 4.72
N ARG A 354 -15.28 -33.21 5.79
CA ARG A 354 -14.55 -32.86 7.02
C ARG A 354 -14.27 -34.12 7.85
N SER A 355 -13.41 -34.99 7.33
CA SER A 355 -12.92 -36.16 8.04
C SER A 355 -11.41 -36.32 7.84
N PRO A 356 -10.68 -36.86 8.84
CA PRO A 356 -9.24 -37.05 8.75
C PRO A 356 -8.81 -37.84 7.52
N GLU A 357 -9.57 -38.87 7.12
CA GLU A 357 -9.23 -39.71 5.96
C GLU A 357 -9.29 -38.92 4.65
N SER A 358 -10.30 -38.06 4.49
CA SER A 358 -10.44 -37.22 3.30
C SER A 358 -9.32 -36.18 3.22
N TRP A 359 -8.95 -35.58 4.36
CA TRP A 359 -7.88 -34.59 4.42
C TRP A 359 -6.50 -35.23 4.24
N GLU A 360 -6.30 -36.44 4.75
CA GLU A 360 -5.05 -37.18 4.57
C GLU A 360 -4.82 -37.55 3.09
N GLN A 361 -5.88 -37.87 2.35
CA GLN A 361 -5.78 -38.07 0.91
C GLN A 361 -5.34 -36.78 0.20
N ILE A 362 -5.97 -35.65 0.52
CA ILE A 362 -5.58 -34.34 -0.03
C ILE A 362 -4.14 -33.99 0.36
N ALA A 363 -3.71 -34.27 1.58
CA ALA A 363 -2.34 -34.06 2.03
C ALA A 363 -1.34 -34.83 1.18
N LYS A 364 -1.63 -36.10 0.84
CA LYS A 364 -0.80 -36.91 -0.07
C LYS A 364 -0.76 -36.33 -1.47
N ASP A 365 -1.90 -35.92 -2.00
CA ASP A 365 -2.01 -35.35 -3.35
C ASP A 365 -1.21 -34.03 -3.44
N VAL A 366 -1.34 -33.14 -2.44
CA VAL A 366 -0.56 -31.88 -2.36
C VAL A 366 0.93 -32.17 -2.22
N SER A 367 1.34 -33.10 -1.35
CA SER A 367 2.75 -33.49 -1.24
C SER A 367 3.34 -33.95 -2.58
N SER A 368 2.58 -34.72 -3.36
CA SER A 368 3.01 -35.21 -4.67
C SER A 368 3.14 -34.09 -5.72
N ALA A 369 2.24 -33.10 -5.68
CA ALA A 369 2.25 -31.94 -6.57
C ALA A 369 3.46 -31.02 -6.34
N VAL A 370 4.01 -31.02 -5.12
CA VAL A 370 5.05 -30.06 -4.68
C VAL A 370 6.47 -30.64 -4.81
N ALA A 371 6.63 -31.80 -5.46
CA ALA A 371 7.92 -32.47 -5.67
C ALA A 371 8.78 -31.86 -6.79
N ASP A 372 8.23 -30.99 -7.64
CA ASP A 372 8.89 -30.42 -8.83
C ASP A 372 9.27 -28.94 -8.65
N GLU A 373 9.96 -28.31 -9.60
CA GLU A 373 10.24 -26.85 -9.61
C GLU A 373 9.00 -26.02 -10.00
N GLU A 374 8.03 -26.60 -10.72
CA GLU A 374 6.76 -25.98 -11.11
C GLU A 374 5.62 -26.17 -10.08
N GLN A 375 5.96 -26.10 -8.78
CA GLN A 375 5.07 -26.43 -7.65
C GLN A 375 3.71 -25.73 -7.72
N PHE A 376 3.70 -24.47 -8.14
CA PHE A 376 2.48 -23.69 -8.23
C PHE A 376 1.54 -24.18 -9.34
N LEU A 377 2.07 -24.53 -10.52
CA LEU A 377 1.26 -25.06 -11.61
C LEU A 377 0.68 -26.43 -11.24
N ASN A 378 1.42 -27.24 -10.50
CA ASN A 378 0.93 -28.52 -10.00
C ASN A 378 -0.20 -28.37 -8.98
N ILE A 379 -0.14 -27.37 -8.09
CA ILE A 379 -1.24 -27.06 -7.16
C ILE A 379 -2.49 -26.57 -7.90
N LEU A 380 -2.32 -25.73 -8.91
CA LEU A 380 -3.43 -25.31 -9.78
C LEU A 380 -4.03 -26.51 -10.56
N SER A 381 -3.17 -27.37 -11.08
CA SER A 381 -3.56 -28.60 -11.79
C SER A 381 -4.35 -29.54 -10.88
N LEU A 382 -3.92 -29.72 -9.61
CA LEU A 382 -4.65 -30.50 -8.62
C LEU A 382 -6.07 -29.93 -8.43
N SER A 383 -6.20 -28.63 -8.16
CA SER A 383 -7.50 -28.00 -7.99
C SER A 383 -8.40 -28.16 -9.22
N TYR A 384 -7.85 -27.99 -10.42
CA TYR A 384 -8.57 -28.23 -11.67
C TYR A 384 -8.99 -29.69 -11.84
N ASN A 385 -8.13 -30.65 -11.49
CA ASN A 385 -8.42 -32.07 -11.62
C ASN A 385 -9.55 -32.49 -10.70
N ASN A 386 -9.59 -31.95 -9.48
CA ASN A 386 -10.65 -32.17 -8.49
C ASN A 386 -11.96 -31.39 -8.80
N LEU A 387 -12.02 -30.54 -9.83
CA LEU A 387 -13.27 -29.93 -10.24
C LEU A 387 -14.26 -30.98 -10.77
N PRO A 388 -15.55 -30.88 -10.38
CA PRO A 388 -16.61 -31.62 -11.06
C PRO A 388 -16.55 -31.37 -12.58
N TYR A 389 -16.68 -32.45 -13.37
CA TYR A 389 -16.53 -32.41 -14.83
C TYR A 389 -17.35 -31.30 -15.51
N HIS A 390 -18.54 -31.00 -15.00
CA HIS A 390 -19.42 -29.98 -15.55
C HIS A 390 -18.96 -28.53 -15.30
N LEU A 391 -18.09 -28.28 -14.32
CA LEU A 391 -17.53 -26.95 -14.05
C LEU A 391 -16.30 -26.64 -14.92
N LYS A 392 -15.62 -27.68 -15.44
CA LYS A 392 -14.35 -27.51 -16.17
C LYS A 392 -14.49 -26.64 -17.42
N PRO A 393 -15.52 -26.81 -18.30
CA PRO A 393 -15.69 -25.95 -19.46
C PRO A 393 -15.89 -24.48 -19.08
N CYS A 394 -16.70 -24.19 -18.06
CA CYS A 394 -16.93 -22.84 -17.56
C CYS A 394 -15.63 -22.19 -17.06
N PHE A 395 -14.81 -22.92 -16.30
CA PHE A 395 -13.51 -22.43 -15.84
C PHE A 395 -12.54 -22.18 -16.99
N LEU A 396 -12.42 -23.12 -17.94
CA LEU A 396 -11.53 -22.95 -19.11
C LEU A 396 -11.95 -21.77 -20.00
N TYR A 397 -13.25 -21.50 -20.10
CA TYR A 397 -13.78 -20.37 -20.86
C TYR A 397 -13.31 -19.00 -20.34
N MET A 398 -12.84 -18.93 -19.09
CA MET A 398 -12.23 -17.70 -18.55
C MET A 398 -11.00 -17.28 -19.36
N GLY A 399 -10.29 -18.22 -19.99
CA GLY A 399 -9.16 -17.93 -20.89
C GLY A 399 -9.54 -17.26 -22.21
N ALA A 400 -10.83 -17.14 -22.54
CA ALA A 400 -11.29 -16.41 -23.72
C ALA A 400 -11.28 -14.88 -23.51
N PHE A 401 -11.13 -14.40 -22.27
CA PHE A 401 -11.09 -12.98 -21.95
C PHE A 401 -9.65 -12.47 -21.90
N PRO A 402 -9.43 -11.18 -22.24
CA PRO A 402 -8.11 -10.56 -22.09
C PRO A 402 -7.60 -10.58 -20.64
N GLU A 403 -6.28 -10.51 -20.48
CA GLU A 403 -5.63 -10.37 -19.19
C GLU A 403 -6.19 -9.16 -18.39
N ASN A 404 -6.40 -9.36 -17.09
CA ASN A 404 -6.93 -8.35 -16.14
C ASN A 404 -8.29 -7.72 -16.53
N TYR A 405 -9.07 -8.39 -17.39
CA TYR A 405 -10.37 -7.89 -17.81
C TYR A 405 -11.46 -8.11 -16.74
N GLU A 406 -12.15 -7.03 -16.36
CA GLU A 406 -13.34 -7.14 -15.49
C GLU A 406 -14.53 -7.72 -16.26
N ILE A 407 -14.92 -8.93 -15.91
CA ILE A 407 -16.06 -9.60 -16.52
C ILE A 407 -17.32 -9.34 -15.69
N ARG A 408 -18.33 -8.70 -16.28
CA ARG A 408 -19.65 -8.60 -15.65
C ARG A 408 -20.24 -9.99 -15.45
N ALA A 409 -20.60 -10.35 -14.22
CA ALA A 409 -21.15 -11.67 -13.88
C ALA A 409 -22.35 -12.04 -14.75
N SER A 410 -23.28 -11.09 -14.98
CA SER A 410 -24.45 -11.30 -15.85
C SER A 410 -24.09 -11.58 -17.31
N ARG A 411 -22.97 -11.04 -17.82
CA ARG A 411 -22.45 -11.35 -19.16
C ARG A 411 -21.87 -12.76 -19.18
N LEU A 412 -21.08 -13.12 -18.17
CA LEU A 412 -20.46 -14.45 -18.06
C LEU A 412 -21.52 -15.56 -18.00
N VAL A 413 -22.54 -15.37 -17.18
CA VAL A 413 -23.71 -16.27 -17.04
C VAL A 413 -24.38 -16.52 -18.39
N LYS A 414 -24.67 -15.45 -19.15
CA LYS A 414 -25.29 -15.56 -20.48
C LYS A 414 -24.39 -16.26 -21.49
N LEU A 415 -23.09 -16.02 -21.45
CA LEU A 415 -22.12 -16.68 -22.33
C LEU A 415 -22.07 -18.18 -22.04
N TRP A 416 -21.94 -18.59 -20.78
CA TRP A 416 -21.92 -20.01 -20.44
C TRP A 416 -23.23 -20.73 -20.77
N ALA A 417 -24.38 -20.04 -20.63
CA ALA A 417 -25.67 -20.57 -21.06
C ALA A 417 -25.73 -20.77 -22.59
N ALA A 418 -25.25 -19.80 -23.36
CA ALA A 418 -25.24 -19.85 -24.82
C ALA A 418 -24.28 -20.90 -25.39
N GLU A 419 -23.11 -21.08 -24.78
CA GLU A 419 -22.11 -22.09 -25.17
C GLU A 419 -22.54 -23.53 -24.84
N GLY A 420 -23.63 -23.70 -24.08
CA GLY A 420 -24.17 -25.03 -23.77
C GLY A 420 -23.34 -25.83 -22.77
N PHE A 421 -22.50 -25.17 -21.95
CA PHE A 421 -21.66 -25.84 -20.94
C PHE A 421 -22.45 -26.45 -19.77
N LEU A 422 -23.70 -26.02 -19.59
CA LEU A 422 -24.48 -26.28 -18.39
C LEU A 422 -25.27 -27.57 -18.51
N LYS A 423 -25.23 -28.41 -17.46
CA LYS A 423 -26.12 -29.56 -17.37
C LYS A 423 -27.57 -29.08 -17.23
N ARG A 424 -28.48 -29.66 -18.01
CA ARG A 424 -29.92 -29.43 -17.86
C ARG A 424 -30.38 -30.01 -16.52
N VAL A 425 -30.80 -29.14 -15.61
CA VAL A 425 -31.45 -29.52 -14.35
C VAL A 425 -32.94 -29.27 -14.55
N SER A 426 -33.79 -30.28 -14.32
CA SER A 426 -35.24 -30.08 -14.31
C SER A 426 -35.55 -28.99 -13.27
N ASP A 427 -36.33 -27.99 -13.67
CA ASP A 427 -36.78 -26.86 -12.84
C ASP A 427 -35.84 -25.64 -12.72
N LYS A 428 -34.76 -25.55 -13.52
CA LYS A 428 -33.91 -24.35 -13.59
C LYS A 428 -33.67 -23.88 -15.02
N SER A 429 -33.69 -22.56 -15.21
CA SER A 429 -33.21 -21.94 -16.43
C SER A 429 -31.70 -22.16 -16.60
N PRO A 430 -31.17 -22.09 -17.83
CA PRO A 430 -29.73 -22.11 -18.08
C PRO A 430 -28.98 -21.04 -17.28
N GLU A 431 -29.53 -19.84 -17.18
CA GLU A 431 -28.91 -18.74 -16.45
C GLU A 431 -28.81 -19.02 -14.95
N GLU A 432 -29.87 -19.55 -14.33
CA GLU A 432 -29.84 -19.99 -12.92
C GLU A 432 -28.83 -21.13 -12.70
N ALA A 433 -28.71 -22.06 -13.65
CA ALA A 433 -27.68 -23.09 -13.60
C ALA A 433 -26.26 -22.50 -13.69
N ALA A 434 -26.06 -21.48 -14.53
CA ALA A 434 -24.77 -20.81 -14.69
C ALA A 434 -24.37 -20.03 -13.42
N GLU A 435 -25.32 -19.37 -12.76
CA GLU A 435 -25.07 -18.68 -11.49
C GLU A 435 -24.62 -19.65 -10.39
N ILE A 436 -25.22 -20.84 -10.33
CA ILE A 436 -24.78 -21.90 -9.41
C ILE A 436 -23.35 -22.33 -9.74
N TYR A 437 -23.00 -22.47 -11.03
CA TYR A 437 -21.65 -22.85 -11.44
C TYR A 437 -20.64 -21.75 -11.10
N LEU A 438 -21.00 -20.48 -11.32
CA LEU A 438 -20.17 -19.33 -10.96
C LEU A 438 -19.92 -19.32 -9.45
N LYS A 439 -20.97 -19.47 -8.64
CA LYS A 439 -20.86 -19.58 -7.18
C LYS A 439 -19.94 -20.74 -6.78
N ALA A 440 -20.11 -21.91 -7.38
CA ALA A 440 -19.29 -23.08 -7.09
C ALA A 440 -17.79 -22.87 -7.42
N LEU A 441 -17.47 -22.10 -8.46
CA LEU A 441 -16.09 -21.73 -8.81
C LEU A 441 -15.52 -20.65 -7.88
N VAL A 442 -16.35 -19.70 -7.44
CA VAL A 442 -15.99 -18.70 -6.41
C VAL A 442 -15.72 -19.36 -5.07
N ASP A 443 -16.59 -20.26 -4.62
CA ASP A 443 -16.44 -21.01 -3.35
C ASP A 443 -15.17 -21.88 -3.34
N ARG A 444 -14.63 -22.22 -4.54
CA ARG A 444 -13.37 -22.94 -4.73
C ARG A 444 -12.13 -22.03 -4.86
N ASN A 445 -12.29 -20.72 -4.69
CA ASN A 445 -11.24 -19.71 -4.86
C ASN A 445 -10.56 -19.73 -6.25
N LEU A 446 -11.29 -20.16 -7.29
CA LEU A 446 -10.79 -20.16 -8.67
C LEU A 446 -11.23 -18.91 -9.45
N ILE A 447 -12.29 -18.24 -9.00
CA ILE A 447 -12.77 -16.96 -9.53
C ILE A 447 -12.90 -16.00 -8.35
N TYR A 448 -12.31 -14.81 -8.48
CA TYR A 448 -12.40 -13.77 -7.46
C TYR A 448 -13.48 -12.75 -7.86
N PRO A 449 -14.52 -12.55 -7.05
CA PRO A 449 -15.46 -11.46 -7.27
C PRO A 449 -14.76 -10.13 -7.00
N SER A 450 -14.78 -9.23 -7.99
CA SER A 450 -14.42 -7.84 -7.78
C SER A 450 -15.66 -7.10 -7.26
N THR A 451 -15.63 -6.66 -6.01
CA THR A 451 -16.55 -5.62 -5.55
C THR A 451 -15.95 -4.28 -5.95
N ARG A 452 -16.54 -3.61 -6.94
CA ARG A 452 -16.28 -2.18 -7.13
C ARG A 452 -16.67 -1.46 -5.83
N ALA A 453 -15.76 -0.63 -5.33
CA ALA A 453 -16.10 0.43 -4.37
C ALA A 453 -16.90 1.52 -5.08
#